data_AF-A0AAE1HJK3-F1
#
_entry.id   AF-A0AAE1HJK3-F1
#
_cell.length_a   1.000
_cell.length_b   1.000
_cell.length_c   1.000
_cell.angle_alpha   90.00
_cell.angle_beta   90.00
_cell.angle_gamma   90.00
#
_symmetry.space_group_name_H-M   'P 1'
#
loop_
_entity.id
_entity.type
_entity.pdbx_description
1 polymer ?
#
loop_
_entity_poly.entity_id
_entity_poly.type
_entity_poly.pdbx_seq_one_letter_code
_entity_poly.pdbx_strand_id
1 'polypeptide(L)'
;MVYATKEGLRKLGKSDIWFVDGTFKVSPVLFVQVFTIHGLYKNEAFPLVFALLTEKAEHLYTEVLQALKDKAAELHIPFPDPSTVVSDFELAIINACRAVLPHSVLRLCFFHLGQSVYRKVQNLGLAVLYNHPEDRQYKVAVHQMLSVAFVPVEDVKDFLAELRPELPRQLRVLADYFEETYIPKLKIPCWVVERPRCLRAGRQACPKPPRYAIEDWNQHNAALQQQPRTNNTTEGWHNRFQGMVGKSHPSFYHFLREIRKEQRDTDVMMRELQMGPRIKAPRRAKYDAVNKRLQAAAVEYEEYKEEGRILDFLSRCGRNFTL
;
A
#
# COMPACT_ATOMS: atom_id res chain seq x y z
N MET A 1 -3.70 -15.16 18.07
CA MET A 1 -2.81 -16.34 17.96
C MET A 1 -1.87 -16.17 16.78
N VAL A 2 -0.57 -16.48 16.89
CA VAL A 2 0.44 -16.30 15.81
C VAL A 2 1.05 -17.64 15.41
N TYR A 3 1.17 -17.89 14.10
CA TYR A 3 1.72 -19.09 13.50
C TYR A 3 2.87 -18.72 12.56
N ALA A 4 4.04 -19.31 12.82
CA ALA A 4 5.22 -19.22 11.96
C ALA A 4 6.09 -20.46 12.16
N THR A 5 6.85 -20.86 11.14
CA THR A 5 7.89 -21.88 11.29
C THR A 5 9.22 -21.22 11.68
N LYS A 6 10.12 -21.98 12.31
CA LYS A 6 11.48 -21.48 12.63
C LYS A 6 12.22 -21.03 11.36
N GLU A 7 12.04 -21.75 10.26
CA GLU A 7 12.62 -21.38 8.97
C GLU A 7 11.94 -20.15 8.37
N GLY A 8 10.62 -20.03 8.49
CA GLY A 8 9.85 -18.84 8.08
C GLY A 8 10.32 -17.58 8.80
N LEU A 9 10.53 -17.62 10.11
CA LEU A 9 11.10 -16.51 10.87
C LEU A 9 12.50 -16.11 10.39
N ARG A 10 13.38 -17.08 10.12
CA ARG A 10 14.72 -16.79 9.57
C ARG A 10 14.65 -16.15 8.19
N LYS A 11 13.74 -16.61 7.33
CA LYS A 11 13.52 -16.05 6.00
C LYS A 11 12.96 -14.62 6.09
N LEU A 12 12.02 -14.39 7.01
CA LEU A 12 11.41 -13.08 7.24
C LEU A 12 12.45 -12.08 7.75
N GLY A 13 13.29 -12.45 8.73
CA GLY A 13 14.37 -11.59 9.22
C GLY A 13 15.49 -11.30 8.21
N LYS A 14 15.58 -12.07 7.11
CA LYS A 14 16.49 -11.81 5.98
C LYS A 14 15.84 -11.00 4.86
N SER A 15 14.56 -10.71 4.96
CA SER A 15 13.82 -10.05 3.90
C SER A 15 13.80 -8.54 4.09
N ASP A 16 14.29 -7.81 3.08
CA ASP A 16 14.35 -6.34 3.13
C ASP A 16 12.98 -5.68 3.01
N ILE A 17 11.99 -6.37 2.43
CA ILE A 17 10.65 -5.85 2.22
C ILE A 17 9.63 -6.82 2.79
N TRP A 18 8.84 -6.33 3.74
CA TRP A 18 7.68 -7.04 4.28
C TRP A 18 6.40 -6.51 3.66
N PHE A 19 5.47 -7.41 3.34
CA PHE A 19 4.09 -7.03 3.00
C PHE A 19 3.18 -7.51 4.12
N VAL A 20 2.42 -6.59 4.68
CA VAL A 20 1.48 -6.87 5.77
C VAL A 20 0.06 -6.60 5.28
N ASP A 21 -0.85 -7.52 5.56
CA ASP A 21 -2.22 -7.43 5.05
C ASP A 21 -3.20 -8.31 5.85
N GLY A 22 -4.47 -7.92 5.87
CA GLY A 22 -5.56 -8.62 6.56
C GLY A 22 -6.55 -9.24 5.58
N THR A 23 -6.89 -10.52 5.77
CA THR A 23 -7.92 -11.21 4.99
C THR A 23 -9.07 -11.72 5.87
N PHE A 24 -10.31 -11.46 5.45
CA PHE A 24 -11.51 -11.63 6.28
C PHE A 24 -12.25 -12.94 5.97
N LYS A 25 -12.41 -13.28 4.68
CA LYS A 25 -13.28 -14.40 4.25
C LYS A 25 -12.79 -15.77 4.72
N VAL A 26 -11.47 -15.92 4.87
CA VAL A 26 -10.83 -17.16 5.33
C VAL A 26 -10.65 -17.21 6.85
N SER A 27 -11.05 -16.15 7.56
CA SER A 27 -10.94 -16.08 9.02
C SER A 27 -11.91 -17.06 9.68
N PRO A 28 -11.44 -17.93 10.59
CA PRO A 28 -12.34 -18.80 11.34
C PRO A 28 -13.37 -18.00 12.14
N VAL A 29 -14.55 -18.60 12.40
CA VAL A 29 -15.72 -17.92 13.00
C VAL A 29 -15.41 -17.14 14.29
N LEU A 30 -14.44 -17.59 15.08
CA LEU A 30 -14.05 -16.93 16.35
C LEU A 30 -13.17 -15.68 16.18
N PHE A 31 -12.77 -15.36 14.94
CA PHE A 31 -11.82 -14.30 14.63
C PHE A 31 -12.36 -13.39 13.53
N VAL A 32 -12.08 -12.10 13.64
CA VAL A 32 -12.50 -11.10 12.64
C VAL A 32 -11.64 -11.18 11.37
N GLN A 33 -10.35 -11.48 11.52
CA GLN A 33 -9.43 -11.53 10.38
C GLN A 33 -8.26 -12.49 10.60
N VAL A 34 -7.69 -12.91 9.47
CA VAL A 34 -6.36 -13.50 9.40
C VAL A 34 -5.41 -12.41 8.90
N PHE A 35 -4.49 -11.97 9.75
CA PHE A 35 -3.40 -11.09 9.40
C PHE A 35 -2.21 -11.90 8.90
N THR A 36 -1.61 -11.49 7.78
CA THR A 36 -0.50 -12.19 7.14
C THR A 36 0.69 -11.27 6.95
N ILE A 37 1.89 -11.79 7.23
CA ILE A 37 3.15 -11.11 6.94
C ILE A 37 3.91 -11.93 5.91
N HIS A 38 4.20 -11.28 4.79
CA HIS A 38 4.93 -11.87 3.69
C HIS A 38 6.34 -11.29 3.62
N GLY A 39 7.33 -12.15 3.40
CA GLY A 39 8.70 -11.74 3.09
C GLY A 39 8.99 -11.87 1.61
N LEU A 40 9.71 -10.90 1.04
CA LEU A 40 10.30 -10.98 -0.29
C LEU A 40 11.51 -11.94 -0.30
N TYR A 41 11.51 -12.89 -1.24
CA TYR A 41 12.59 -13.82 -1.54
C TYR A 41 12.73 -14.00 -3.05
N LYS A 42 13.91 -13.71 -3.62
CA LYS A 42 14.18 -13.76 -5.08
C LYS A 42 13.07 -13.09 -5.92
N ASN A 43 12.67 -11.87 -5.52
CA ASN A 43 11.60 -11.05 -6.14
C ASN A 43 10.18 -11.65 -6.07
N GLU A 44 9.94 -12.63 -5.18
CA GLU A 44 8.62 -13.19 -4.90
C GLU A 44 8.24 -13.00 -3.43
N ALA A 45 7.00 -12.59 -3.16
CA ALA A 45 6.50 -12.46 -1.79
C ALA A 45 5.87 -13.78 -1.33
N PHE A 46 6.32 -14.31 -0.20
CA PHE A 46 5.80 -15.56 0.39
C PHE A 46 5.17 -15.29 1.76
N PRO A 47 4.02 -15.90 2.09
CA PRO A 47 3.44 -15.81 3.43
C PRO A 47 4.33 -16.56 4.42
N LEU A 48 4.92 -15.87 5.39
CA LEU A 48 5.82 -16.49 6.38
C LEU A 48 5.21 -16.50 7.79
N VAL A 49 4.23 -15.65 8.03
CA VAL A 49 3.53 -15.54 9.32
C VAL A 49 2.03 -15.38 9.07
N PHE A 50 1.24 -16.07 9.89
CA PHE A 50 -0.21 -15.94 9.94
C PHE A 50 -0.63 -15.63 11.38
N ALA A 51 -1.50 -14.66 11.58
CA ALA A 51 -2.05 -14.32 12.88
C ALA A 51 -3.58 -14.26 12.82
N LEU A 52 -4.22 -14.91 13.77
CA LEU A 52 -5.67 -14.85 13.99
C LEU A 52 -5.96 -13.73 14.99
N LEU A 53 -6.71 -12.72 14.55
CA LEU A 53 -7.04 -11.53 15.31
C LEU A 53 -8.55 -11.46 15.59
N THR A 54 -8.90 -11.11 16.83
CA THR A 54 -10.29 -10.97 17.28
C THR A 54 -10.91 -9.63 16.87
N GLU A 55 -10.09 -8.66 16.47
CA GLU A 55 -10.54 -7.35 16.00
C GLU A 55 -9.46 -6.67 15.13
N LYS A 56 -9.79 -5.48 14.63
CA LYS A 56 -8.92 -4.62 13.82
C LYS A 56 -8.31 -3.49 14.65
N ALA A 57 -7.62 -3.86 15.72
CA ALA A 57 -7.10 -2.91 16.72
C ALA A 57 -5.58 -2.80 16.66
N GLU A 58 -5.08 -1.57 16.82
CA GLU A 58 -3.64 -1.26 16.79
C GLU A 58 -2.83 -2.12 17.77
N HIS A 59 -3.30 -2.25 19.01
CA HIS A 59 -2.59 -3.02 20.04
C HIS A 59 -2.41 -4.50 19.63
N LEU A 60 -3.38 -5.11 18.94
CA LEU A 60 -3.25 -6.49 18.47
C LEU A 60 -2.19 -6.63 17.38
N TYR A 61 -2.09 -5.68 16.45
CA TYR A 61 -1.02 -5.69 15.44
C TYR A 61 0.34 -5.49 16.10
N THR A 62 0.45 -4.59 17.08
CA THR A 62 1.65 -4.37 17.89
C THR A 62 2.06 -5.66 18.61
N GLU A 63 1.12 -6.35 19.27
CA GLU A 63 1.37 -7.63 19.93
C GLU A 63 1.86 -8.70 18.97
N VAL A 64 1.29 -8.80 17.76
CA VAL A 64 1.77 -9.75 16.75
C VAL A 64 3.22 -9.45 16.37
N LEU A 65 3.54 -8.19 16.04
CA LEU A 65 4.89 -7.81 15.61
C LEU A 65 5.91 -8.01 16.75
N GLN A 66 5.55 -7.65 17.98
CA GLN A 66 6.40 -7.84 19.15
C GLN A 66 6.64 -9.33 19.43
N ALA A 67 5.58 -10.16 19.37
CA ALA A 67 5.71 -11.60 19.56
C ALA A 67 6.67 -12.26 18.56
N LEU A 68 6.77 -11.74 17.32
CA LEU A 68 7.74 -12.22 16.34
C LEU A 68 9.17 -11.88 16.74
N LYS A 69 9.41 -10.64 17.19
CA LYS A 69 10.73 -10.20 17.68
C LYS A 69 11.16 -11.01 18.89
N ASP A 70 10.27 -11.15 19.87
CA ASP A 70 10.53 -11.91 21.09
C ASP A 70 10.83 -13.38 20.78
N LYS A 71 10.03 -14.00 19.89
CA LYS A 71 10.24 -15.39 19.50
C LYS A 71 11.52 -15.58 18.69
N ALA A 72 11.89 -14.62 17.85
CA ALA A 72 13.16 -14.66 17.14
C ALA A 72 14.36 -14.55 18.09
N ALA A 73 14.28 -13.66 19.09
CA ALA A 73 15.29 -13.51 20.13
C ALA A 73 15.45 -14.81 20.96
N GLU A 74 14.34 -15.39 21.43
CA GLU A 74 14.33 -16.69 22.14
C GLU A 74 15.03 -17.79 21.32
N LEU A 75 14.78 -17.81 20.01
CA LEU A 75 15.35 -18.80 19.08
C LEU A 75 16.74 -18.45 18.56
N HIS A 76 17.34 -17.35 19.02
CA HIS A 76 18.64 -16.81 18.58
C HIS A 76 18.70 -16.62 17.05
N ILE A 77 17.61 -16.13 16.48
CA ILE A 77 17.49 -15.81 15.06
C ILE A 77 17.74 -14.31 14.87
N PRO A 78 18.72 -13.91 14.03
CA PRO A 78 18.85 -12.51 13.64
C PRO A 78 17.56 -12.01 12.98
N PHE A 79 17.01 -10.94 13.52
CA PHE A 79 15.70 -10.42 13.12
C PHE A 79 15.68 -8.88 13.12
N PRO A 80 16.47 -8.26 12.23
CA PRO A 80 16.49 -6.81 12.06
C PRO A 80 15.14 -6.30 11.54
N ASP A 81 14.90 -4.99 11.73
CA ASP A 81 13.80 -4.29 11.05
C ASP A 81 14.01 -4.41 9.53
N PRO A 82 12.96 -4.71 8.74
CA PRO A 82 13.07 -4.68 7.28
C PRO A 82 13.35 -3.24 6.81
N SER A 83 13.97 -3.07 5.65
CA SER A 83 14.14 -1.73 5.06
C SER A 83 12.80 -1.08 4.73
N THR A 84 11.81 -1.85 4.31
CA THR A 84 10.48 -1.33 3.96
C THR A 84 9.36 -2.26 4.42
N VAL A 85 8.30 -1.68 4.96
CA VAL A 85 7.04 -2.38 5.23
C VAL A 85 5.97 -1.81 4.31
N VAL A 86 5.37 -2.67 3.49
CA VAL A 86 4.26 -2.32 2.60
C VAL A 86 2.94 -2.76 3.24
N SER A 87 2.03 -1.82 3.44
CA SER A 87 0.71 -2.05 4.04
C SER A 87 -0.42 -1.50 3.18
N ASP A 88 -1.65 -1.92 3.46
CA ASP A 88 -2.85 -1.22 3.03
C ASP A 88 -3.06 0.10 3.83
N PHE A 89 -4.15 0.82 3.56
CA PHE A 89 -4.47 2.12 4.17
C PHE A 89 -5.13 1.98 5.57
N GLU A 90 -4.67 1.06 6.40
CA GLU A 90 -5.19 0.85 7.76
C GLU A 90 -4.33 1.52 8.84
N LEU A 91 -4.88 2.55 9.50
CA LEU A 91 -4.16 3.31 10.54
C LEU A 91 -3.65 2.43 11.69
N ALA A 92 -4.41 1.41 12.07
CA ALA A 92 -4.01 0.49 13.14
C ALA A 92 -2.73 -0.29 12.77
N ILE A 93 -2.58 -0.73 11.52
CA ILE A 93 -1.37 -1.40 11.03
C ILE A 93 -0.22 -0.39 10.93
N ILE A 94 -0.49 0.79 10.35
CA ILE A 94 0.47 1.88 10.18
C ILE A 94 1.13 2.25 11.52
N ASN A 95 0.31 2.48 12.55
CA ASN A 95 0.79 2.87 13.87
C ASN A 95 1.56 1.74 14.55
N ALA A 96 1.06 0.50 14.48
CA ALA A 96 1.75 -0.67 15.02
C ALA A 96 3.13 -0.89 14.37
N CYS A 97 3.23 -0.76 13.04
CA CYS A 97 4.49 -0.85 12.32
C CYS A 97 5.47 0.25 12.76
N ARG A 98 5.02 1.50 12.89
CA ARG A 98 5.90 2.60 13.38
C ARG A 98 6.37 2.38 14.80
N ALA A 99 5.52 1.82 15.67
CA ALA A 99 5.86 1.56 17.07
C ALA A 99 6.89 0.43 17.20
N VAL A 100 6.72 -0.67 16.44
CA VAL A 100 7.55 -1.88 16.60
C VAL A 100 8.74 -1.91 15.64
N LEU A 101 8.64 -1.30 14.46
CA LEU A 101 9.66 -1.30 13.40
C LEU A 101 10.10 0.13 13.05
N PRO A 102 10.66 0.90 14.01
CA PRO A 102 10.89 2.33 13.83
C PRO A 102 11.97 2.67 12.79
N HIS A 103 12.80 1.70 12.39
CA HIS A 103 13.85 1.90 11.37
C HIS A 103 13.37 1.55 9.95
N SER A 104 12.16 0.99 9.82
CA SER A 104 11.58 0.65 8.53
C SER A 104 10.91 1.85 7.90
N VAL A 105 11.08 2.01 6.59
CA VAL A 105 10.23 2.92 5.81
C VAL A 105 8.86 2.28 5.64
N LEU A 106 7.81 2.94 6.12
CA LEU A 106 6.44 2.52 5.86
C LEU A 106 5.99 3.02 4.48
N ARG A 107 5.42 2.12 3.67
CA ARG A 107 4.87 2.46 2.36
C ARG A 107 3.45 1.90 2.21
N LEU A 108 2.51 2.76 1.84
CA LEU A 108 1.14 2.37 1.54
C LEU A 108 1.04 1.90 0.10
N CYS A 109 0.27 0.85 -0.11
CA CYS A 109 0.14 0.18 -1.39
C CYS A 109 -0.55 1.06 -2.44
N PHE A 110 0.08 1.28 -3.60
CA PHE A 110 -0.50 2.08 -4.68
C PHE A 110 -1.81 1.48 -5.23
N PHE A 111 -1.94 0.15 -5.21
CA PHE A 111 -3.17 -0.52 -5.62
C PHE A 111 -4.35 -0.14 -4.73
N HIS A 112 -4.16 -0.14 -3.41
CA HIS A 112 -5.21 0.29 -2.46
C HIS A 112 -5.48 1.79 -2.52
N LEU A 113 -4.49 2.63 -2.84
CA LEU A 113 -4.71 4.04 -3.15
C LEU A 113 -5.66 4.19 -4.35
N GLY A 114 -5.35 3.50 -5.45
CA GLY A 114 -6.19 3.46 -6.64
C GLY A 114 -7.61 2.98 -6.35
N GLN A 115 -7.77 1.90 -5.58
CA GLN A 115 -9.07 1.41 -5.15
C GLN A 115 -9.83 2.42 -4.28
N SER A 116 -9.14 3.10 -3.35
CA SER A 116 -9.74 4.15 -2.51
C SER A 116 -10.30 5.28 -3.36
N VAL A 117 -9.50 5.77 -4.32
CA VAL A 117 -9.91 6.83 -5.24
C VAL A 117 -11.06 6.37 -6.13
N TYR A 118 -11.01 5.17 -6.69
CA TYR A 118 -12.10 4.65 -7.53
C TYR A 118 -13.40 4.44 -6.75
N ARG A 119 -13.35 3.92 -5.51
CA ARG A 119 -14.53 3.85 -4.63
C ARG A 119 -15.11 5.24 -4.38
N LYS A 120 -14.26 6.26 -4.22
CA LYS A 120 -14.73 7.65 -4.10
C LYS A 120 -15.40 8.15 -5.39
N VAL A 121 -14.84 7.86 -6.56
CA VAL A 121 -15.45 8.14 -7.87
C VAL A 121 -16.85 7.53 -7.96
N GLN A 122 -17.02 6.27 -7.53
CA GLN A 122 -18.31 5.59 -7.48
C GLN A 122 -19.30 6.28 -6.52
N ASN A 123 -18.86 6.59 -5.30
CA ASN A 123 -19.69 7.25 -4.29
C ASN A 123 -20.14 8.67 -4.68
N LEU A 124 -19.36 9.35 -5.53
CA LEU A 124 -19.71 10.65 -6.09
C LEU A 124 -20.64 10.55 -7.32
N GLY A 125 -21.04 9.35 -7.74
CA GLY A 125 -21.88 9.14 -8.92
C GLY A 125 -21.14 9.34 -10.25
N LEU A 126 -19.80 9.40 -10.23
CA LEU A 126 -18.98 9.71 -11.40
C LEU A 126 -18.55 8.46 -12.19
N ALA A 127 -18.98 7.27 -11.77
CA ALA A 127 -18.59 6.00 -12.38
C ALA A 127 -18.98 5.89 -13.87
N VAL A 128 -20.11 6.46 -14.27
CA VAL A 128 -20.57 6.47 -15.67
C VAL A 128 -19.65 7.34 -16.53
N LEU A 129 -19.32 8.54 -16.05
CA LEU A 129 -18.39 9.46 -16.73
C LEU A 129 -16.98 8.88 -16.83
N TYR A 130 -16.50 8.25 -15.74
CA TYR A 130 -15.20 7.58 -15.74
C TYR A 130 -15.12 6.42 -16.74
N ASN A 131 -16.18 5.63 -16.87
CA ASN A 131 -16.23 4.46 -17.74
C ASN A 131 -16.74 4.75 -19.16
N HIS A 132 -16.92 6.03 -19.53
CA HIS A 132 -17.41 6.38 -20.86
C HIS A 132 -16.46 5.82 -21.95
N PRO A 133 -16.97 5.10 -22.96
CA PRO A 133 -16.12 4.34 -23.89
C PRO A 133 -15.29 5.26 -24.81
N GLU A 134 -15.88 6.36 -25.25
CA GLU A 134 -15.29 7.31 -26.20
C GLU A 134 -14.69 8.54 -25.51
N ASP A 135 -15.25 8.94 -24.38
CA ASP A 135 -14.80 10.11 -23.64
C ASP A 135 -13.92 9.67 -22.48
N ARG A 136 -12.62 9.71 -22.71
CA ARG A 136 -11.62 9.28 -21.73
C ARG A 136 -11.17 10.40 -20.80
N GLN A 137 -11.69 11.63 -20.92
CA GLN A 137 -11.19 12.78 -20.17
C GLN A 137 -11.24 12.54 -18.64
N TYR A 138 -12.35 11.98 -18.15
CA TYR A 138 -12.52 11.67 -16.72
C TYR A 138 -11.57 10.58 -16.24
N LYS A 139 -11.37 9.55 -17.08
CA LYS A 139 -10.45 8.47 -16.77
C LYS A 139 -9.00 8.97 -16.72
N VAL A 140 -8.60 9.77 -17.71
CA VAL A 140 -7.27 10.37 -17.77
C VAL A 140 -7.03 11.29 -16.58
N ALA A 141 -7.99 12.17 -16.26
CA ALA A 141 -7.89 13.07 -15.12
C ALA A 141 -7.75 12.33 -13.78
N VAL A 142 -8.56 11.28 -13.53
CA VAL A 142 -8.41 10.43 -12.33
C VAL A 142 -7.05 9.74 -12.29
N HIS A 143 -6.55 9.29 -13.43
CA HIS A 143 -5.23 8.67 -13.52
C HIS A 143 -4.10 9.68 -13.27
N GLN A 144 -4.21 10.91 -13.78
CA GLN A 144 -3.25 11.99 -13.51
C GLN A 144 -3.24 12.36 -12.02
N MET A 145 -4.40 12.40 -11.35
CA MET A 145 -4.45 12.60 -9.91
C MET A 145 -3.70 11.50 -9.14
N LEU A 146 -3.85 10.23 -9.55
CA LEU A 146 -3.08 9.13 -8.96
C LEU A 146 -1.59 9.18 -9.31
N SER A 147 -1.23 9.72 -10.47
CA SER A 147 0.17 9.90 -10.89
C SER A 147 0.95 10.83 -9.97
N VAL A 148 0.28 11.66 -9.18
CA VAL A 148 0.92 12.50 -8.16
C VAL A 148 1.70 11.67 -7.14
N ALA A 149 1.32 10.40 -6.92
CA ALA A 149 2.12 9.48 -6.11
C ALA A 149 3.53 9.23 -6.67
N PHE A 150 3.81 9.56 -7.93
CA PHE A 150 5.12 9.38 -8.57
C PHE A 150 5.92 10.67 -8.68
N VAL A 151 5.42 11.78 -8.15
CA VAL A 151 6.13 13.06 -8.04
C VAL A 151 7.00 13.04 -6.78
N PRO A 152 8.21 13.62 -6.75
CA PRO A 152 8.96 13.81 -5.52
C PRO A 152 8.14 14.50 -4.43
N VAL A 153 8.35 14.10 -3.18
CA VAL A 153 7.50 14.48 -2.03
C VAL A 153 7.41 16.01 -1.88
N GLU A 154 8.52 16.69 -2.13
CA GLU A 154 8.69 18.14 -2.10
C GLU A 154 7.79 18.87 -3.10
N ASP A 155 7.54 18.28 -4.27
CA ASP A 155 6.84 18.91 -5.38
C ASP A 155 5.35 18.49 -5.48
N VAL A 156 4.93 17.51 -4.68
CA VAL A 156 3.54 16.97 -4.68
C VAL A 156 2.48 18.07 -4.58
N LYS A 157 2.72 19.09 -3.74
CA LYS A 157 1.75 20.16 -3.50
C LYS A 157 1.62 21.08 -4.71
N ASP A 158 2.73 21.44 -5.33
CA ASP A 158 2.76 22.33 -6.48
C ASP A 158 2.13 21.64 -7.71
N PHE A 159 2.46 20.37 -7.93
CA PHE A 159 1.89 19.57 -9.02
C PHE A 159 0.35 19.45 -8.92
N LEU A 160 -0.19 19.36 -7.71
CA LEU A 160 -1.64 19.33 -7.53
C LEU A 160 -2.29 20.69 -7.70
N ALA A 161 -1.64 21.77 -7.26
CA ALA A 161 -2.12 23.12 -7.52
C ALA A 161 -2.23 23.40 -9.03
N GLU A 162 -1.28 22.90 -9.82
CA GLU A 162 -1.28 22.99 -11.29
C GLU A 162 -2.27 22.04 -11.96
N LEU A 163 -2.43 20.81 -11.47
CA LEU A 163 -3.39 19.85 -12.04
C LEU A 163 -4.85 20.29 -11.81
N ARG A 164 -5.13 20.90 -10.65
CA ARG A 164 -6.50 21.26 -10.21
C ARG A 164 -7.32 22.09 -11.21
N PRO A 165 -6.80 23.18 -11.81
CA PRO A 165 -7.56 23.96 -12.80
C PRO A 165 -7.93 23.16 -14.05
N GLU A 166 -7.09 22.21 -14.47
CA GLU A 166 -7.26 21.35 -15.65
C GLU A 166 -8.30 20.23 -15.44
N LEU A 167 -8.64 19.92 -14.18
CA LEU A 167 -9.65 18.89 -13.89
C LEU A 167 -11.04 19.34 -14.35
N PRO A 168 -11.83 18.44 -14.98
CA PRO A 168 -13.24 18.65 -15.22
C PRO A 168 -13.95 19.12 -13.94
N ARG A 169 -14.88 20.08 -14.07
CA ARG A 169 -15.53 20.71 -12.90
C ARG A 169 -16.11 19.70 -11.91
N GLN A 170 -16.70 18.61 -12.41
CA GLN A 170 -17.28 17.54 -11.63
C GLN A 170 -16.23 16.74 -10.83
N LEU A 171 -14.98 16.67 -11.30
CA LEU A 171 -13.87 15.99 -10.61
C LEU A 171 -13.19 16.85 -9.54
N ARG A 172 -13.48 18.15 -9.45
CA ARG A 172 -12.92 19.00 -8.39
C ARG A 172 -13.31 18.53 -6.98
N VAL A 173 -14.51 17.95 -6.84
CA VAL A 173 -14.96 17.33 -5.57
C VAL A 173 -14.12 16.10 -5.20
N LEU A 174 -13.60 15.37 -6.20
CA LEU A 174 -12.66 14.27 -5.98
C LEU A 174 -11.29 14.82 -5.54
N ALA A 175 -10.83 15.92 -6.14
CA ALA A 175 -9.60 16.60 -5.75
C ALA A 175 -9.65 17.12 -4.31
N ASP A 176 -10.77 17.72 -3.90
CA ASP A 176 -10.99 18.16 -2.52
C ASP A 176 -10.87 16.99 -1.54
N TYR A 177 -11.50 15.85 -1.85
CA TYR A 177 -11.35 14.63 -1.05
C TYR A 177 -9.89 14.15 -0.99
N PHE A 178 -9.19 14.16 -2.13
CA PHE A 178 -7.82 13.69 -2.22
C PHE A 178 -6.90 14.57 -1.37
N GLU A 179 -6.99 15.90 -1.52
CA GLU A 179 -6.23 16.87 -0.73
C GLU A 179 -6.52 16.70 0.77
N GLU A 180 -7.79 16.59 1.17
CA GLU A 180 -8.16 16.43 2.59
C GLU A 180 -7.66 15.12 3.22
N THR A 181 -7.61 14.05 2.42
CA THR A 181 -7.25 12.73 2.92
C THR A 181 -5.74 12.53 2.93
N TYR A 182 -5.03 13.04 1.93
CA TYR A 182 -3.65 12.66 1.62
C TYR A 182 -2.65 13.81 1.70
N ILE A 183 -3.09 15.07 1.79
CA ILE A 183 -2.21 16.24 1.68
C ILE A 183 -2.38 17.17 2.88
N PRO A 184 -1.28 17.59 3.50
CA PRO A 184 -1.34 18.63 4.50
C PRO A 184 -1.78 19.93 3.83
N LYS A 185 -2.97 20.44 4.21
CA LYS A 185 -3.34 21.82 3.91
C LYS A 185 -2.26 22.73 4.52
N LEU A 186 -1.47 23.41 3.68
CA LEU A 186 -0.51 24.44 4.10
C LEU A 186 -1.27 25.44 4.99
N LYS A 187 -0.90 25.54 6.27
CA LYS A 187 -1.44 26.58 7.16
C LYS A 187 -0.68 27.86 6.93
N ILE A 188 -1.40 28.97 6.76
CA ILE A 188 -1.03 30.19 7.48
C ILE A 188 -1.34 29.89 8.95
N PRO A 189 -0.35 29.79 9.85
CA PRO A 189 -0.63 29.46 11.23
C PRO A 189 -1.32 30.65 11.91
N CYS A 190 -2.42 30.41 12.63
CA CYS A 190 -3.19 31.42 13.35
C CYS A 190 -2.42 32.15 14.47
N TRP A 191 -1.21 31.70 14.80
CA TRP A 191 -0.29 32.35 15.73
C TRP A 191 0.69 33.34 15.06
N VAL A 192 0.73 33.40 13.72
CA VAL A 192 1.61 34.33 12.97
C VAL A 192 1.00 35.73 12.83
N VAL A 193 -0.22 35.94 13.34
CA VAL A 193 -0.87 37.25 13.40
C VAL A 193 -0.86 37.72 14.85
N GLU A 194 -0.24 38.87 15.15
CA GLU A 194 -0.02 39.41 16.51
C GLU A 194 -1.29 39.59 17.37
N ARG A 195 -2.49 39.33 16.83
CA ARG A 195 -3.74 39.17 17.58
C ARG A 195 -4.65 38.13 16.92
N PRO A 196 -4.75 36.89 17.43
CA PRO A 196 -5.61 35.87 16.83
C PRO A 196 -7.08 36.23 17.04
N ARG A 197 -7.75 36.66 15.96
CA ARG A 197 -9.20 36.96 15.94
C ARG A 197 -10.08 35.70 16.03
N CYS A 198 -9.47 34.52 16.10
CA CYS A 198 -10.12 33.20 16.12
C CYS A 198 -10.56 32.72 17.52
N LEU A 199 -10.25 33.43 18.60
CA LEU A 199 -10.67 33.07 19.97
C LEU A 199 -12.01 33.69 20.42
N ARG A 200 -12.64 34.56 19.63
CA ARG A 200 -13.86 35.31 20.06
C ARG A 200 -15.14 35.04 19.28
N ALA A 201 -15.12 34.17 18.28
CA ALA A 201 -16.34 33.68 17.64
C ALA A 201 -16.20 32.18 17.48
N GLY A 202 -17.00 31.42 18.23
CA GLY A 202 -16.97 29.96 18.17
C GLY A 202 -17.01 29.46 16.71
N ARG A 203 -16.19 28.45 16.43
CA ARG A 203 -16.08 27.70 15.16
C ARG A 203 -15.07 28.23 14.11
N GLN A 204 -13.81 28.43 14.48
CA GLN A 204 -12.74 28.33 13.46
C GLN A 204 -11.91 27.07 13.74
N ALA A 205 -12.21 26.01 12.99
CA ALA A 205 -11.58 24.70 13.14
C ALA A 205 -10.06 24.80 12.89
N CYS A 206 -9.27 24.37 13.87
CA CYS A 206 -7.85 24.11 13.65
C CYS A 206 -7.72 23.06 12.53
N PRO A 207 -6.95 23.33 11.45
CA PRO A 207 -6.84 22.35 10.38
C PRO A 207 -6.19 21.07 10.91
N LYS A 208 -6.86 19.94 10.67
CA LYS A 208 -6.42 18.60 11.03
C LYS A 208 -5.28 18.18 10.07
N PRO A 209 -4.24 17.48 10.55
CA PRO A 209 -3.27 16.85 9.66
C PRO A 209 -3.98 15.89 8.71
N PRO A 210 -3.40 15.60 7.54
CA PRO A 210 -3.97 14.61 6.62
C PRO A 210 -4.02 13.26 7.32
N ARG A 211 -4.94 12.41 6.88
CA ARG A 211 -5.11 11.09 7.47
C ARG A 211 -3.89 10.19 7.23
N TYR A 212 -3.22 10.36 6.10
CA TYR A 212 -2.02 9.63 5.72
C TYR A 212 -0.93 10.62 5.30
N ALA A 213 0.31 10.38 5.73
CA ALA A 213 1.43 11.27 5.39
C ALA A 213 1.82 11.10 3.91
N ILE A 214 2.34 12.16 3.27
CA ILE A 214 2.71 12.12 1.84
C ILE A 214 3.75 11.03 1.61
N GLU A 215 4.72 10.96 2.51
CA GLU A 215 5.85 10.04 2.50
C GLU A 215 5.38 8.58 2.49
N ASP A 216 4.25 8.28 3.13
CA ASP A 216 3.76 6.90 3.22
C ASP A 216 3.15 6.43 1.89
N TRP A 217 2.31 7.25 1.23
CA TRP A 217 1.62 6.83 0.00
C TRP A 217 2.39 7.14 -1.29
N ASN A 218 3.45 7.95 -1.20
CA ASN A 218 4.33 8.26 -2.32
C ASN A 218 5.09 7.02 -2.83
N GLN A 219 5.32 6.99 -4.14
CA GLN A 219 5.90 5.89 -4.90
C GLN A 219 7.08 6.35 -5.78
N HIS A 220 7.51 7.60 -5.71
CA HIS A 220 8.60 8.13 -6.55
C HIS A 220 9.91 7.35 -6.31
N ASN A 221 10.37 7.30 -5.06
CA ASN A 221 11.57 6.55 -4.68
C ASN A 221 11.42 5.05 -4.95
N ALA A 222 10.23 4.49 -4.73
CA ALA A 222 9.92 3.10 -5.05
C ALA A 222 10.06 2.82 -6.55
N ALA A 223 9.61 3.75 -7.40
CA ALA A 223 9.73 3.65 -8.85
C ALA A 223 11.21 3.73 -9.29
N LEU A 224 11.99 4.68 -8.76
CA LEU A 224 13.42 4.82 -9.05
C LEU A 224 14.20 3.54 -8.73
N GLN A 225 13.91 2.94 -7.57
CA GLN A 225 14.60 1.74 -7.07
C GLN A 225 14.00 0.42 -7.59
N GLN A 226 13.03 0.48 -8.51
CA GLN A 226 12.26 -0.68 -9.00
C GLN A 226 11.65 -1.56 -7.89
N GLN A 227 11.33 -0.97 -6.74
CA GLN A 227 10.73 -1.71 -5.65
C GLN A 227 9.25 -2.04 -5.92
N PRO A 228 8.70 -3.08 -5.28
CA PRO A 228 7.28 -3.40 -5.38
C PRO A 228 6.40 -2.26 -4.84
N ARG A 229 5.59 -1.67 -5.73
CA ARG A 229 4.64 -0.58 -5.41
C ARG A 229 3.23 -1.07 -5.06
N THR A 230 2.93 -2.31 -5.45
CA THR A 230 1.63 -2.94 -5.24
C THR A 230 1.83 -4.22 -4.42
N ASN A 231 0.85 -4.54 -3.59
CA ASN A 231 0.72 -5.84 -2.93
C ASN A 231 0.03 -6.88 -3.83
N ASN A 232 0.05 -6.73 -5.16
CA ASN A 232 -0.64 -7.63 -6.10
C ASN A 232 -0.28 -9.11 -5.91
N THR A 233 0.95 -9.40 -5.47
CA THR A 233 1.37 -10.75 -5.09
C THR A 233 0.62 -11.26 -3.86
N THR A 234 0.42 -10.40 -2.86
CA THR A 234 -0.34 -10.68 -1.64
C THR A 234 -1.83 -10.83 -1.94
N GLU A 235 -2.41 -9.95 -2.75
CA GLU A 235 -3.83 -10.05 -3.16
C GLU A 235 -4.09 -11.28 -4.05
N GLY A 236 -3.20 -11.54 -5.02
CA GLY A 236 -3.27 -12.75 -5.83
C GLY A 236 -3.12 -14.00 -4.97
N TRP A 237 -2.29 -13.93 -3.94
CA TRP A 237 -2.16 -14.98 -2.93
C TRP A 237 -3.44 -15.13 -2.10
N HIS A 238 -4.05 -14.05 -1.59
CA HIS A 238 -5.31 -14.10 -0.84
C HIS A 238 -6.42 -14.73 -1.65
N ASN A 239 -6.54 -14.36 -2.93
CA ASN A 239 -7.54 -14.94 -3.83
C ASN A 239 -7.31 -16.46 -4.03
N ARG A 240 -6.05 -16.88 -4.25
CA ARG A 240 -5.72 -18.31 -4.35
C ARG A 240 -6.00 -19.04 -3.04
N PHE A 241 -5.60 -18.46 -1.91
CA PHE A 241 -5.76 -19.05 -0.59
C PHE A 241 -7.23 -19.18 -0.21
N GLN A 242 -8.05 -18.18 -0.52
CA GLN A 242 -9.51 -18.25 -0.38
C GLN A 242 -10.10 -19.38 -1.23
N GLY A 243 -9.63 -19.54 -2.48
CA GLY A 243 -9.99 -20.67 -3.33
C GLY A 243 -9.59 -22.03 -2.74
N MET A 244 -8.38 -22.13 -2.18
CA MET A 244 -7.87 -23.34 -1.52
C MET A 244 -8.70 -23.71 -0.28
N VAL A 245 -9.03 -22.72 0.55
CA VAL A 245 -9.89 -22.92 1.73
C VAL A 245 -11.31 -23.33 1.31
N GLY A 246 -11.81 -22.81 0.19
CA GLY A 246 -13.06 -23.24 -0.45
C GLY A 246 -14.33 -22.98 0.39
N LYS A 247 -14.20 -22.28 1.52
CA LYS A 247 -15.28 -21.98 2.47
C LYS A 247 -15.09 -20.61 3.08
N SER A 248 -16.19 -19.86 3.21
CA SER A 248 -16.23 -18.67 4.04
C SER A 248 -16.32 -19.07 5.50
N HIS A 249 -15.53 -18.41 6.35
CA HIS A 249 -15.51 -18.64 7.79
C HIS A 249 -15.35 -20.11 8.20
N PRO A 250 -14.23 -20.76 7.82
CA PRO A 250 -14.00 -22.17 8.13
C PRO A 250 -13.96 -22.42 9.65
N SER A 251 -14.13 -23.69 10.05
CA SER A 251 -13.79 -24.09 11.42
C SER A 251 -12.29 -23.87 11.67
N PHE A 252 -11.92 -23.66 12.93
CA PHE A 252 -10.51 -23.50 13.31
C PHE A 252 -9.64 -24.67 12.83
N TYR A 253 -10.11 -25.91 12.97
CA TYR A 253 -9.39 -27.10 12.51
C TYR A 253 -9.24 -27.15 10.98
N HIS A 254 -10.27 -26.75 10.25
CA HIS A 254 -10.19 -26.67 8.79
C HIS A 254 -9.16 -25.61 8.38
N PHE A 255 -9.21 -24.41 8.96
CA PHE A 255 -8.23 -23.37 8.72
C PHE A 255 -6.79 -23.86 9.00
N LEU A 256 -6.56 -24.50 10.15
CA LEU A 256 -5.26 -25.04 10.53
C LEU A 256 -4.73 -26.08 9.52
N ARG A 257 -5.63 -26.89 8.94
CA ARG A 257 -5.27 -27.85 7.89
C ARG A 257 -4.84 -27.13 6.61
N GLU A 258 -5.56 -26.10 6.20
CA GLU A 258 -5.25 -25.37 4.96
C GLU A 258 -3.98 -24.51 5.09
N ILE A 259 -3.71 -23.86 6.23
CA ILE A 259 -2.43 -23.15 6.42
C ILE A 259 -1.23 -24.11 6.41
N ARG A 260 -1.40 -25.36 6.85
CA ARG A 260 -0.34 -26.38 6.77
C ARG A 260 -0.05 -26.81 5.34
N LYS A 261 -1.08 -26.91 4.49
CA LYS A 261 -0.87 -27.17 3.05
C LYS A 261 -0.16 -25.99 2.41
N GLU A 262 -0.61 -24.79 2.71
CA GLU A 262 -0.01 -23.56 2.21
C GLU A 262 1.46 -23.40 2.61
N GLN A 263 1.82 -23.76 3.85
CA GLN A 263 3.20 -23.81 4.29
C GLN A 263 4.03 -24.81 3.48
N ARG A 264 3.50 -26.01 3.21
CA ARG A 264 4.19 -27.04 2.40
C ARG A 264 4.42 -26.55 0.98
N ASP A 265 3.40 -25.96 0.36
CA ASP A 265 3.49 -25.39 -0.98
C ASP A 265 4.55 -24.28 -1.01
N THR A 266 4.52 -23.37 -0.04
CA THR A 266 5.51 -22.29 0.10
C THR A 266 6.94 -22.83 0.19
N ASP A 267 7.16 -23.86 1.02
CA ASP A 267 8.49 -24.46 1.16
C ASP A 267 8.97 -25.13 -0.14
N VAL A 268 8.09 -25.81 -0.87
CA VAL A 268 8.42 -26.39 -2.19
C VAL A 268 8.79 -25.28 -3.16
N MET A 269 7.97 -24.22 -3.26
CA MET A 269 8.22 -23.10 -4.17
C MET A 269 9.55 -22.40 -3.87
N MET A 270 9.87 -22.17 -2.60
CA MET A 270 11.12 -21.54 -2.21
C MET A 270 12.34 -22.43 -2.53
N ARG A 271 12.22 -23.76 -2.36
CA ARG A 271 13.29 -24.71 -2.72
C ARG A 271 13.52 -24.78 -4.22
N GLU A 272 12.45 -24.81 -5.02
CA GLU A 272 12.54 -24.72 -6.48
C GLU A 272 13.33 -23.46 -6.90
N LEU A 273 12.93 -22.30 -6.36
CA LEU A 273 13.62 -21.04 -6.63
C LEU A 273 15.08 -21.05 -6.18
N GLN A 274 15.41 -21.78 -5.12
CA GLN A 274 16.80 -21.95 -4.67
C GLN A 274 17.63 -22.73 -5.71
N MET A 275 17.07 -23.77 -6.33
CA MET A 275 17.74 -24.64 -7.31
C MET A 275 17.87 -24.01 -8.71
N GLY A 276 17.07 -22.99 -9.03
CA GLY A 276 17.17 -22.28 -10.30
C GLY A 276 15.89 -21.53 -10.67
N PRO A 277 15.86 -20.85 -11.82
CA PRO A 277 14.64 -20.22 -12.32
C PRO A 277 13.59 -21.26 -12.70
N ARG A 278 12.32 -20.97 -12.39
CA ARG A 278 11.18 -21.82 -12.77
C ARG A 278 11.11 -21.99 -14.29
N ILE A 279 10.84 -23.22 -14.74
CA ILE A 279 10.63 -23.58 -16.16
C ILE A 279 9.37 -22.88 -16.74
N LYS A 280 8.43 -22.44 -15.90
CA LYS A 280 7.23 -21.69 -16.30
C LYS A 280 7.18 -20.30 -15.67
N ALA A 281 7.37 -19.25 -16.47
CA ALA A 281 6.69 -17.97 -16.28
C ALA A 281 6.72 -17.17 -17.61
N PRO A 282 5.61 -16.49 -18.00
CA PRO A 282 5.47 -15.11 -17.53
C PRO A 282 4.01 -14.64 -17.39
N ARG A 283 3.43 -14.67 -16.17
CA ARG A 283 2.35 -13.72 -15.82
C ARG A 283 2.88 -12.32 -15.45
N ARG A 284 4.21 -12.16 -15.33
CA ARG A 284 4.88 -10.97 -14.76
C ARG A 284 5.45 -9.98 -15.78
N ALA A 285 5.64 -10.38 -17.04
CA ALA A 285 6.25 -9.49 -18.05
C ALA A 285 5.51 -8.15 -18.19
N LYS A 286 4.17 -8.16 -18.08
CA LYS A 286 3.35 -6.93 -18.09
C LYS A 286 3.64 -6.04 -16.88
N TYR A 287 3.76 -6.62 -15.68
CA TYR A 287 4.05 -5.88 -14.46
C TYR A 287 5.47 -5.31 -14.48
N ASP A 288 6.45 -6.10 -14.91
CA ASP A 288 7.84 -5.67 -15.03
C ASP A 288 7.97 -4.55 -16.08
N ALA A 289 7.25 -4.65 -17.20
CA ALA A 289 7.19 -3.59 -18.20
C ALA A 289 6.57 -2.29 -17.65
N VAL A 290 5.52 -2.39 -16.82
CA VAL A 290 4.94 -1.23 -16.11
C VAL A 290 5.93 -0.64 -15.11
N ASN A 291 6.66 -1.46 -14.35
CA ASN A 291 7.71 -1.01 -13.44
C ASN A 291 8.81 -0.24 -14.18
N LYS A 292 9.32 -0.79 -15.28
CA LYS A 292 10.33 -0.14 -16.13
C LYS A 292 9.84 1.19 -16.70
N ARG A 293 8.61 1.25 -17.24
CA ARG A 293 8.05 2.50 -17.80
C ARG A 293 7.91 3.60 -16.76
N LEU A 294 7.47 3.25 -15.56
CA LEU A 294 7.32 4.21 -14.45
C LEU A 294 8.66 4.60 -13.83
N GLN A 295 9.65 3.70 -13.81
CA GLN A 295 11.02 4.07 -13.43
C GLN A 295 11.60 5.06 -14.44
N ALA A 296 11.47 4.79 -15.75
CA ALA A 296 11.95 5.71 -16.78
C ALA A 296 11.31 7.11 -16.63
N ALA A 297 10.00 7.17 -16.39
CA ALA A 297 9.33 8.42 -16.09
C ALA A 297 9.93 9.13 -14.85
N ALA A 298 10.18 8.40 -13.76
CA ALA A 298 10.75 8.96 -12.54
C ALA A 298 12.21 9.43 -12.72
N VAL A 299 13.02 8.73 -13.53
CA VAL A 299 14.40 9.13 -13.84
C VAL A 299 14.43 10.43 -14.67
N GLU A 300 13.53 10.56 -15.63
CA GLU A 300 13.40 11.73 -16.49
C GLU A 300 12.63 12.89 -15.82
N TYR A 301 12.29 12.77 -14.53
CA TYR A 301 11.41 13.72 -13.83
C TYR A 301 11.91 15.16 -13.88
N GLU A 302 13.20 15.38 -13.61
CA GLU A 302 13.79 16.73 -13.59
C GLU A 302 13.66 17.42 -14.95
N GLU A 303 13.79 16.69 -16.06
CA GLU A 303 13.60 17.24 -17.41
C GLU A 303 12.16 17.75 -17.60
N TYR A 304 11.15 16.99 -17.15
CA TYR A 304 9.75 17.46 -17.20
C TYR A 304 9.51 18.69 -16.33
N LYS A 305 10.19 18.78 -15.19
CA LYS A 305 10.06 19.92 -14.26
C LYS A 305 10.69 21.18 -14.86
N GLU A 306 11.90 21.08 -15.39
CA GLU A 306 12.62 22.19 -16.03
C GLU A 306 11.91 22.70 -17.28
N GLU A 307 11.33 21.81 -18.08
CA GLU A 307 10.56 22.17 -19.28
C GLU A 307 9.13 22.68 -18.98
N GLY A 308 8.68 22.66 -17.72
CA GLY A 308 7.31 23.03 -17.34
C GLY A 308 6.24 22.07 -17.88
N ARG A 309 6.60 20.81 -18.13
CA ARG A 309 5.75 19.79 -18.76
C ARG A 309 5.15 18.82 -17.74
N ILE A 310 4.69 19.39 -16.62
CA ILE A 310 4.18 18.64 -15.47
C ILE A 310 2.98 17.75 -15.84
N LEU A 311 2.04 18.28 -16.63
CA LEU A 311 0.86 17.51 -17.07
C LEU A 311 1.23 16.35 -18.00
N ASP A 312 2.31 16.48 -18.78
CA ASP A 312 2.82 15.39 -19.63
C ASP A 312 3.39 14.27 -18.78
N PHE A 313 4.15 14.60 -17.72
CA PHE A 313 4.67 13.63 -16.75
C PHE A 313 3.52 12.85 -16.09
N LEU A 314 2.51 13.56 -15.58
CA LEU A 314 1.34 12.94 -14.94
C LEU A 314 0.56 12.05 -15.92
N SER A 315 0.43 12.49 -17.16
CA SER A 315 -0.21 11.71 -18.24
C SER A 315 0.58 10.45 -18.58
N ARG A 316 1.91 10.56 -18.68
CA ARG A 316 2.83 9.44 -18.95
C ARG A 316 2.72 8.38 -17.86
N CYS A 317 2.72 8.79 -16.59
CA CYS A 317 2.50 7.88 -15.47
C CYS A 317 1.11 7.25 -15.55
N GLY A 318 0.07 8.06 -15.77
CA GLY A 318 -1.34 7.67 -15.73
C GLY A 318 -1.74 6.60 -16.74
N ARG A 319 -1.08 6.56 -17.90
CA ARG A 319 -1.28 5.54 -18.95
C ARG A 319 -0.91 4.12 -18.49
N ASN A 320 -0.20 3.97 -17.37
CA ASN A 320 0.22 2.67 -16.85
C ASN A 320 -0.79 2.06 -15.86
N PHE A 321 -1.78 2.82 -15.41
CA PHE A 321 -2.69 2.38 -14.36
C PHE A 321 -3.92 1.67 -14.91
N THR A 322 -4.46 0.75 -14.11
CA THR A 322 -5.76 0.12 -14.34
C THR A 322 -6.44 0.06 -12.97
N LEU A 323 -7.62 0.67 -12.87
CA LEU A 323 -8.40 0.77 -11.64
C LEU A 323 -9.63 -0.14 -11.71
#